data_AF-Q4CMC5-F1
#
_entry.id   AF-Q4CMC5-F1
#
_cell.length_a   1.000
_cell.length_b   1.000
_cell.length_c   1.000
_cell.angle_alpha   90.00
_cell.angle_beta   90.00
_cell.angle_gamma   90.00
#
_symmetry.space_group_name_H-M   'P 1'
#
loop_
_entity.id
_entity.type
_entity.pdbx_description
1 polymer ?
#
loop_
_entity_poly.entity_id
_entity_poly.type
_entity_poly.pdbx_seq_one_letter_code
_entity_poly.pdbx_strand_id
1 'polypeptide(L)'
;MLEARGAVAKEGDTVLLVRGHLNLTPLMLRPGDLLHCKEGKFRHDDIIGRPLGTWVTGQSNIKGDTSRPPRLLVLQNSADLWTQAVPHRTQIIYDTDIAVIIFNLRLGPGCRVAEAGTGSGSLTHSIARTVAPNGTVYTFDF
;
A
#
# COMPACT_ATOMS: atom_id res chain seq x y z
N MET A 1 6.33 -3.82 -4.75
CA MET A 1 6.96 -3.46 -3.45
C MET A 1 8.48 -3.22 -3.50
N LEU A 2 9.18 -3.54 -4.60
CA LEU A 2 10.64 -3.36 -4.70
C LEU A 2 11.09 -2.22 -5.63
N GLU A 3 10.16 -1.55 -6.32
CA GLU A 3 10.52 -0.40 -7.16
C GLU A 3 11.06 0.78 -6.33
N ALA A 4 11.93 1.58 -6.94
CA ALA A 4 12.48 2.78 -6.32
C ALA A 4 11.36 3.76 -5.91
N ARG A 5 11.61 4.56 -4.86
CA ARG A 5 10.66 5.60 -4.44
C ARG A 5 10.43 6.60 -5.57
N GLY A 6 9.17 6.99 -5.78
CA GLY A 6 8.79 7.93 -6.83
C GLY A 6 8.59 7.28 -8.20
N ALA A 7 8.33 5.98 -8.22
CA ALA A 7 7.95 5.28 -9.44
C ALA A 7 6.71 5.92 -10.09
N VAL A 8 6.64 5.82 -11.41
CA VAL A 8 5.44 6.21 -12.17
C VAL A 8 4.39 5.12 -11.98
N ALA A 9 3.18 5.53 -11.63
CA ALA A 9 2.05 4.64 -11.43
C ALA A 9 1.71 3.89 -12.73
N LYS A 10 1.60 2.56 -12.65
CA LYS A 10 1.25 1.69 -13.77
C LYS A 10 -0.07 0.97 -13.49
N GLU A 11 -0.66 0.43 -14.54
CA GLU A 11 -1.74 -0.55 -14.41
C GLU A 11 -1.27 -1.74 -13.56
N GLY A 12 -2.14 -2.24 -12.69
CA GLY A 12 -1.86 -3.36 -11.80
C GLY A 12 -1.12 -2.99 -10.52
N ASP A 13 -0.60 -1.77 -10.39
CA ASP A 13 0.03 -1.32 -9.16
C ASP A 13 -1.01 -1.20 -8.03
N THR A 14 -0.67 -1.73 -6.86
CA THR A 14 -1.34 -1.38 -5.61
C THR A 14 -0.71 -0.10 -5.07
N VAL A 15 -1.48 0.99 -5.05
CA VAL A 15 -1.11 2.29 -4.48
C VAL A 15 -1.85 2.53 -3.17
N LEU A 16 -1.38 3.50 -2.37
CA LEU A 16 -2.00 3.87 -1.10
C LEU A 16 -2.56 5.29 -1.18
N LEU A 17 -3.83 5.44 -0.82
CA LEU A 17 -4.57 6.69 -0.85
C LEU A 17 -4.57 7.33 0.54
N VAL A 18 -4.09 8.57 0.68
CA VAL A 18 -4.18 9.31 1.95
C VAL A 18 -5.53 10.01 2.04
N ARG A 19 -6.38 9.55 2.97
CA ARG A 19 -7.75 10.06 3.18
C ARG A 19 -7.94 10.79 4.51
N GLY A 20 -6.85 11.27 5.10
CA GLY A 20 -6.83 11.97 6.38
C GLY A 20 -5.58 11.65 7.19
N HIS A 21 -5.57 12.03 8.46
CA HIS A 21 -4.47 11.67 9.36
C HIS A 21 -4.46 10.15 9.58
N LEU A 22 -3.37 9.50 9.17
CA LEU A 22 -3.16 8.05 9.30
C LEU A 22 -4.24 7.17 8.65
N ASN A 23 -5.07 7.72 7.75
CA ASN A 23 -6.07 6.95 7.03
C ASN A 23 -5.54 6.63 5.63
N LEU A 24 -4.96 5.43 5.49
CA LEU A 24 -4.47 4.90 4.23
C LEU A 24 -5.44 3.85 3.69
N THR A 25 -5.86 4.00 2.43
CA THR A 25 -6.69 3.01 1.75
C THR A 25 -5.93 2.43 0.57
N PRO A 26 -5.79 1.10 0.46
CA PRO A 26 -5.15 0.51 -0.70
C PRO A 26 -6.08 0.57 -1.92
N LEU A 27 -5.51 0.84 -3.08
CA LEU A 27 -6.20 0.86 -4.37
C LEU A 27 -5.36 0.12 -5.40
N MET A 28 -5.94 -0.86 -6.09
CA MET A 28 -5.32 -1.46 -7.27
C MET A 28 -5.72 -0.68 -8.52
N LEU A 29 -4.73 -0.17 -9.24
CA LEU A 29 -4.95 0.63 -10.45
C LEU A 29 -5.37 -0.24 -11.62
N ARG A 30 -6.42 0.20 -12.31
CA ARG A 30 -7.05 -0.48 -13.46
C ARG A 30 -7.55 0.59 -14.43
N PRO A 31 -7.17 0.57 -15.71
CA PRO A 31 -7.65 1.54 -16.70
C PRO A 31 -9.18 1.57 -16.79
N GLY A 32 -9.76 2.76 -16.93
CA GLY A 32 -11.20 2.96 -17.05
C GLY A 32 -12.00 2.86 -15.74
N ASP A 33 -11.41 2.34 -14.66
CA ASP A 33 -12.09 2.26 -13.37
C ASP A 33 -12.21 3.64 -12.68
N LEU A 34 -13.22 3.75 -11.83
CA LEU A 34 -13.55 4.95 -11.06
C LEU A 34 -13.60 4.64 -9.56
N LEU A 35 -12.72 5.29 -8.80
CA LEU A 35 -12.80 5.27 -7.35
C LEU A 35 -13.91 6.23 -6.89
N HIS A 36 -14.87 5.68 -6.15
CA HIS A 36 -15.87 6.46 -5.42
C HIS A 36 -15.51 6.52 -3.93
N CYS A 37 -15.35 7.72 -3.39
CA CYS A 37 -15.07 7.91 -1.97
C CYS A 37 -15.76 9.16 -1.41
N LYS A 38 -15.64 9.38 -0.10
CA LYS A 38 -16.28 10.52 0.58
C LYS A 38 -15.80 11.86 0.01
N GLU A 39 -14.53 11.94 -0.37
CA GLU A 39 -13.91 13.16 -0.88
C GLU A 39 -14.38 13.47 -2.30
N GLY A 40 -14.69 12.46 -3.12
CA GLY A 40 -15.11 12.66 -4.50
C GLY A 40 -15.01 11.40 -5.34
N LYS A 41 -14.96 11.60 -6.66
CA LYS A 41 -14.80 10.55 -7.66
C LYS A 41 -13.47 10.76 -8.37
N PHE A 42 -12.63 9.73 -8.42
CA PHE A 42 -11.28 9.80 -8.98
C PHE A 42 -11.10 8.72 -10.03
N ARG A 43 -10.82 9.10 -11.28
CA ARG A 43 -10.57 8.11 -12.34
C ARG A 43 -9.19 7.51 -12.14
N HIS A 44 -9.06 6.21 -12.34
CA HIS A 44 -7.75 5.56 -12.29
C HIS A 44 -6.83 6.06 -13.41
N ASP A 45 -7.41 6.43 -14.56
CA ASP A 45 -6.70 7.05 -15.68
C ASP A 45 -5.99 8.36 -15.29
N ASP A 46 -6.51 9.09 -14.30
CA ASP A 46 -5.90 10.33 -13.80
C ASP A 46 -4.72 10.08 -12.84
N ILE A 47 -4.50 8.81 -12.46
CA ILE A 47 -3.42 8.34 -11.58
C ILE A 47 -2.34 7.65 -12.41
N ILE A 48 -2.75 6.74 -13.31
CA ILE A 48 -1.85 5.97 -14.17
C ILE A 48 -1.01 6.91 -15.03
N GLY A 49 0.28 6.63 -15.15
CA GLY A 49 1.24 7.46 -15.88
C GLY A 49 1.76 8.67 -15.10
N ARG A 50 1.27 8.91 -13.88
CA ARG A 50 1.79 9.99 -13.02
C ARG A 50 2.80 9.47 -12.00
N PRO A 51 3.77 10.31 -11.57
CA PRO A 51 4.64 9.97 -10.45
C PRO A 51 3.83 9.73 -9.16
N LEU A 52 4.15 8.66 -8.44
CA LEU A 52 3.62 8.41 -7.10
C LEU A 52 4.17 9.44 -6.11
N GLY A 53 3.41 9.74 -5.06
CA GLY A 53 3.66 10.87 -4.16
C GLY A 53 3.05 12.19 -4.64
N THR A 54 2.17 12.15 -5.65
CA THR A 54 1.52 13.35 -6.19
C THR A 54 0.05 13.43 -5.80
N TRP A 55 -0.47 14.66 -5.81
CA TRP A 55 -1.90 14.92 -5.63
C TRP A 55 -2.65 14.72 -6.96
N VAL A 56 -3.75 13.98 -6.88
CA VAL A 56 -4.68 13.76 -7.99
C VAL A 56 -5.96 14.52 -7.69
N THR A 57 -6.47 15.22 -8.69
CA THR A 57 -7.70 16.00 -8.60
C THR A 57 -8.85 15.14 -9.12
N GLY A 58 -9.94 15.08 -8.37
CA GLY A 58 -11.14 14.34 -8.73
C GLY A 58 -12.32 15.26 -9.03
N GLN A 59 -13.50 14.65 -9.11
CA GLN A 59 -14.78 15.33 -9.32
C GLN A 59 -15.60 15.33 -8.02
N SER A 60 -16.33 16.42 -7.77
CA SER A 60 -17.22 16.54 -6.61
C SER A 60 -18.32 15.47 -6.63
N ASN A 61 -18.71 15.00 -5.45
CA ASN A 61 -19.88 14.14 -5.30
C ASN A 61 -21.19 14.92 -5.52
N ILE A 62 -21.16 16.25 -5.36
CA ILE A 62 -22.30 17.13 -5.64
C ILE A 62 -22.34 17.40 -7.14
N LYS A 63 -23.46 17.05 -7.77
CA LYS A 63 -23.63 17.21 -9.22
C LYS A 63 -23.55 18.70 -9.59
N GLY A 64 -22.61 19.04 -10.48
CA GLY A 64 -22.41 20.41 -10.98
C GLY A 64 -21.56 21.31 -10.08
N ASP A 65 -21.10 20.83 -8.92
CA ASP A 65 -20.19 21.61 -8.09
C ASP A 65 -18.76 21.52 -8.61
N THR A 66 -18.27 22.65 -9.12
CA THR A 66 -16.89 22.83 -9.60
C THR A 66 -16.12 23.84 -8.75
N SER A 67 -16.68 24.30 -7.63
CA SER A 67 -16.12 25.39 -6.84
C SER A 67 -14.79 25.03 -6.19
N ARG A 68 -14.66 23.81 -5.67
CA ARG A 68 -13.44 23.28 -5.06
C ARG A 68 -13.26 21.81 -5.43
N PRO A 69 -12.46 21.49 -6.46
CA PRO A 69 -12.31 20.11 -6.88
C PRO A 69 -11.58 19.31 -5.78
N PRO A 70 -12.08 18.11 -5.44
CA PRO A 70 -11.47 17.30 -4.40
C PRO A 70 -10.08 16.83 -4.83
N ARG A 71 -9.19 16.66 -3.86
CA ARG A 71 -7.81 16.21 -4.09
C ARG A 71 -7.46 15.07 -3.16
N LEU A 72 -6.68 14.14 -3.66
CA LEU A 72 -6.24 12.97 -2.93
C LEU A 72 -4.76 12.70 -3.22
N LEU A 73 -3.99 12.40 -2.17
CA LEU A 73 -2.56 12.09 -2.29
C LEU A 73 -2.41 10.59 -2.53
N VAL A 74 -1.74 10.23 -3.62
CA VAL A 74 -1.48 8.84 -4.00
C VAL A 74 -0.03 8.50 -3.70
N LEU A 75 0.20 7.55 -2.80
CA LEU A 75 1.51 7.11 -2.37
C LEU A 75 1.87 5.76 -2.99
N GLN A 76 3.18 5.56 -3.16
CA GLN A 76 3.74 4.26 -3.48
C GLN A 76 3.59 3.32 -2.30
N ASN A 77 3.20 2.08 -2.58
CA ASN A 77 3.06 1.07 -1.55
C ASN A 77 4.44 0.56 -1.08
N SER A 78 4.58 0.41 0.22
CA SER A 78 5.76 -0.11 0.92
C SER A 78 5.30 -0.94 2.12
N ALA A 79 6.14 -1.84 2.63
CA ALA A 79 5.74 -2.75 3.70
C ALA A 79 5.28 -1.99 4.98
N ASP A 80 5.96 -0.90 5.32
CA ASP A 80 5.63 -0.01 6.45
C ASP A 80 4.27 0.68 6.27
N LEU A 81 4.00 1.25 5.09
CA LEU A 81 2.71 1.88 4.84
C LEU A 81 1.59 0.83 4.65
N TRP A 82 1.94 -0.36 4.16
CA TRP A 82 1.01 -1.48 4.03
C TRP A 82 0.51 -1.96 5.38
N THR A 83 1.38 -2.03 6.40
CA THR A 83 0.99 -2.37 7.78
C THR A 83 -0.12 -1.46 8.32
N GLN A 84 -0.17 -0.21 7.89
CA GLN A 84 -1.22 0.75 8.28
C GLN A 84 -2.50 0.65 7.41
N ALA A 85 -2.39 0.07 6.21
CA ALA A 85 -3.45 0.06 5.19
C ALA A 85 -4.07 -1.32 4.96
N VAL A 86 -3.44 -2.38 5.47
CA VAL A 86 -3.83 -3.76 5.20
C VAL A 86 -5.25 -4.02 5.72
N PRO A 87 -6.13 -4.67 4.95
CA PRO A 87 -7.43 -5.10 5.47
C PRO A 87 -7.24 -6.14 6.59
N HIS A 88 -7.71 -5.83 7.80
CA HIS A 88 -7.58 -6.74 8.94
C HIS A 88 -8.56 -7.90 8.80
N ARG A 89 -8.02 -9.12 8.67
CA ARG A 89 -8.75 -10.37 8.93
C ARG A 89 -8.48 -10.91 10.33
N THR A 90 -7.37 -10.48 10.92
CA THR A 90 -6.86 -10.87 12.23
C THR A 90 -6.26 -9.64 12.92
N GLN A 91 -5.91 -9.77 14.20
CA GLN A 91 -4.97 -8.85 14.81
C GLN A 91 -3.62 -8.93 14.08
N ILE A 92 -2.93 -7.79 13.95
CA ILE A 92 -1.63 -7.69 13.26
C ILE A 92 -0.51 -7.23 14.19
N ILE A 93 0.73 -7.48 13.77
CA ILE A 93 1.95 -6.88 14.33
C ILE A 93 2.21 -5.57 13.59
N TYR A 94 2.59 -4.52 14.33
CA TYR A 94 2.92 -3.19 13.82
C TYR A 94 4.43 -2.94 13.76
N ASP A 95 4.81 -1.85 13.10
CA ASP A 95 6.18 -1.53 12.70
C ASP A 95 7.22 -1.61 13.82
N THR A 96 6.90 -1.18 15.03
CA THR A 96 7.83 -1.23 16.17
C THR A 96 8.25 -2.67 16.50
N ASP A 97 7.28 -3.57 16.61
CA ASP A 97 7.55 -4.99 16.91
C ASP A 97 8.15 -5.69 15.69
N ILE A 98 7.68 -5.37 14.48
CA ILE A 98 8.26 -5.88 13.23
C ILE A 98 9.76 -5.54 13.15
N ALA A 99 10.15 -4.31 13.47
CA ALA A 99 11.54 -3.88 13.45
C ALA A 99 12.40 -4.68 14.45
N VAL A 100 11.89 -4.91 15.66
CA VAL A 100 12.56 -5.71 16.68
C VAL A 100 12.69 -7.17 16.24
N ILE A 101 11.64 -7.77 15.66
CA ILE A 101 11.65 -9.14 15.14
C ILE A 101 12.71 -9.28 14.04
N ILE A 102 12.67 -8.40 13.03
CA ILE A 102 13.62 -8.41 11.91
C ILE A 102 15.06 -8.30 12.40
N PHE A 103 15.32 -7.36 13.31
CA PHE A 103 16.64 -7.13 13.87
C PHE A 103 17.17 -8.33 14.66
N ASN A 104 16.36 -8.85 15.59
CA ASN A 104 16.78 -9.96 16.46
C ASN A 104 16.97 -11.28 15.70
N LEU A 105 16.16 -11.52 14.67
CA LEU A 105 16.31 -12.68 13.78
C LEU A 105 17.42 -12.51 12.74
N ARG A 106 18.06 -11.33 12.70
CA ARG A 106 19.13 -10.99 11.75
C ARG A 106 18.72 -11.25 10.30
N LEU A 107 17.47 -10.92 9.98
CA LEU A 107 16.96 -11.12 8.63
C LEU A 107 17.64 -10.16 7.67
N GLY A 108 18.03 -10.68 6.52
CA GLY A 108 18.62 -9.91 5.44
C GLY A 108 18.43 -10.58 4.09
N PRO A 109 18.95 -9.98 3.02
CA PRO A 109 18.82 -10.52 1.66
C PRO A 109 19.28 -11.98 1.57
N GLY A 110 18.45 -12.85 1.00
CA GLY A 110 18.77 -14.28 0.85
C GLY A 110 18.34 -15.19 2.00
N CYS A 111 17.89 -14.63 3.14
CA CYS A 111 17.37 -15.45 4.23
C CYS A 111 16.12 -16.25 3.79
N ARG A 112 16.02 -17.50 4.29
CA ARG A 112 14.82 -18.32 4.20
C ARG A 112 14.13 -18.30 5.55
N VAL A 113 12.89 -17.85 5.59
CA VAL A 113 12.15 -17.60 6.84
C VAL A 113 10.90 -18.46 6.85
N ALA A 114 10.63 -19.12 7.98
CA ALA A 114 9.36 -19.77 8.23
C ALA A 114 8.50 -18.86 9.13
N GLU A 115 7.25 -18.65 8.74
CA GLU A 115 6.27 -17.84 9.47
C GLU A 115 4.99 -18.67 9.68
N ALA A 116 4.44 -18.67 10.88
CA ALA A 116 3.10 -19.19 11.17
C ALA A 116 2.54 -18.46 12.40
N GLY A 117 1.33 -17.88 12.38
CA GLY A 117 0.38 -17.80 11.25
C GLY A 117 0.61 -16.62 10.31
N THR A 118 0.12 -16.70 9.06
CA THR A 118 0.17 -15.59 8.08
C THR A 118 -0.73 -14.41 8.49
N GLY A 119 -1.93 -14.70 8.99
CA GLY A 119 -2.94 -13.74 9.41
C GLY A 119 -3.30 -12.76 8.28
N SER A 120 -3.19 -11.47 8.57
CA SER A 120 -3.42 -10.40 7.57
C SER A 120 -2.18 -10.10 6.73
N GLY A 121 -1.04 -10.75 6.99
CA GLY A 121 0.19 -10.61 6.20
C GLY A 121 1.00 -9.33 6.46
N SER A 122 0.75 -8.61 7.55
CA SER A 122 1.53 -7.40 7.93
C SER A 122 3.02 -7.73 8.10
N LEU A 123 3.34 -8.72 8.95
CA LEU A 123 4.71 -9.18 9.17
C LEU A 123 5.30 -9.80 7.90
N THR A 124 4.53 -10.63 7.19
CA THR A 124 4.94 -11.30 5.95
C THR A 124 5.49 -10.32 4.92
N HIS A 125 4.83 -9.17 4.68
CA HIS A 125 5.31 -8.18 3.71
C HIS A 125 6.64 -7.55 4.13
N SER A 126 6.81 -7.27 5.43
CA SER A 126 8.05 -6.72 5.97
C SER A 126 9.20 -7.71 5.92
N ILE A 127 8.96 -9.00 6.22
CA ILE A 127 9.94 -10.07 6.04
C ILE A 127 10.27 -10.21 4.55
N ALA A 128 9.27 -10.30 3.67
CA ALA A 128 9.46 -10.46 2.23
C ALA A 128 10.32 -9.33 1.64
N ARG A 129 10.06 -8.07 2.06
CA ARG A 129 10.88 -6.92 1.68
C ARG A 129 12.33 -7.05 2.16
N THR A 130 12.53 -7.55 3.37
CA THR A 130 13.86 -7.68 3.99
C THR A 130 14.71 -8.77 3.36
N VAL A 131 14.09 -9.91 3.00
CA VAL A 131 14.81 -11.06 2.45
C VAL A 131 14.98 -11.00 0.92
N ALA A 132 14.26 -10.12 0.23
CA ALA A 132 14.45 -9.85 -1.18
C ALA A 132 15.90 -9.38 -1.50
N PRO A 133 16.40 -9.60 -2.73
CA PRO A 133 15.72 -10.24 -3.87
C PRO A 133 15.80 -11.77 -3.89
N ASN A 134 16.69 -12.37 -3.10
CA ASN A 134 17.06 -13.79 -3.25
C ASN A 134 16.61 -14.69 -2.09
N GLY A 135 15.89 -14.13 -1.12
CA GLY A 135 15.34 -14.87 0.03
C GLY A 135 13.93 -15.37 -0.24
N THR A 136 13.37 -16.09 0.73
CA THR A 136 12.02 -16.68 0.61
C THR A 136 11.34 -16.74 1.96
N VAL A 137 10.06 -16.41 1.98
CA VAL A 137 9.20 -16.55 3.16
C VAL A 137 8.27 -17.74 2.92
N TYR A 138 8.41 -18.78 3.73
CA TYR A 138 7.51 -19.91 3.81
C TYR A 138 6.50 -19.61 4.93
N THR A 139 5.33 -19.10 4.57
CA THR A 139 4.28 -18.77 5.52
C THR A 139 3.17 -19.82 5.49
N PHE A 140 2.54 -20.07 6.64
CA PHE A 140 1.46 -21.04 6.79
C PHE A 140 0.30 -20.42 7.58
N ASP A 141 -0.92 -20.69 7.12
CA ASP A 141 -2.17 -20.39 7.82
C ASP A 141 -3.09 -21.61 7.67
N PHE A 142 -3.86 -21.93 8.71
CA PHE A 142 -4.62 -23.18 8.80
C PHE A 142 -6.10 -23.01 8.42
#